data_AF-A0A928XPM2-F1
#
_entry.id   AF-A0A928XPM2-F1
#
_cell.length_a   1.000
_cell.length_b   1.000
_cell.length_c   1.000
_cell.angle_alpha   90.00
_cell.angle_beta   90.00
_cell.angle_gamma   90.00
#
_symmetry.space_group_name_H-M   'P 1'
#
loop_
_entity.id
_entity.type
_entity.pdbx_description
1 polymer ?
#
loop_
_entity_poly.entity_id
_entity_poly.type
_entity_poly.pdbx_seq_one_letter_code
_entity_poly.pdbx_strand_id
1 'polypeptide(L)'
;MRTRRLIAVCLALLALVSLAHPPLSRWWRAGRLLAALASPAAEAAPLVETELTLPGRDGPIRARLYRRADATRAPGLVVAHGVHYRGIDERRLVPFARELARAGRTVLTPELRDLTDYRITSQGERIISDSVSWLSARKELVSEERVGLLGFSFAGGLALVAASRPELDGKLAYVTSIGGHHDLTRVLRFLVSDRIETPAGVSPMKAHDYGLVVVAYGNVEHFVEPADQATLRDALRLWLHEDRAAAVARASERSTASGERLFQLVERGRLAELSPELLRLLETRRAELAELSPAGRLGHVDAPVYLLHGSADSVIPPSEAEWADRELNGAPHQALVSPLLEHVEVDGRGAFAHQLRLVDLMAKML
;
A
#
# COMPACT_ATOMS: atom_id res chain seq x y z
N MET A 1 48.09 24.91 -4.96
CA MET A 1 46.82 25.15 -5.72
C MET A 1 46.54 24.10 -6.81
N ARG A 2 47.54 23.66 -7.59
CA ARG A 2 47.36 22.62 -8.64
C ARG A 2 46.87 21.26 -8.11
N THR A 3 47.38 20.79 -6.97
CA THR A 3 47.02 19.49 -6.38
C THR A 3 45.57 19.43 -5.90
N ARG A 4 45.03 20.52 -5.32
CA ARG A 4 43.63 20.61 -4.88
C ARG A 4 42.65 20.63 -6.07
N ARG A 5 43.02 21.28 -7.18
CA ARG A 5 42.22 21.25 -8.42
C ARG A 5 42.23 19.87 -9.07
N LEU A 6 43.37 19.18 -9.05
CA LEU A 6 43.47 17.81 -9.58
C LEU A 6 42.61 16.82 -8.77
N ILE A 7 42.64 16.91 -7.44
CA ILE A 7 41.80 16.08 -6.56
C ILE A 7 40.31 16.36 -6.80
N ALA A 8 39.91 17.63 -6.95
CA ALA A 8 38.52 17.98 -7.24
C ALA A 8 38.03 17.45 -8.60
N VAL A 9 38.88 17.50 -9.64
CA VAL A 9 38.57 16.95 -10.97
C VAL A 9 38.49 15.42 -10.92
N CYS A 10 39.40 14.75 -10.21
CA CYS A 10 39.34 13.31 -10.02
C CYS A 10 38.10 12.88 -9.24
N LEU A 11 37.69 13.60 -8.20
CA LEU A 11 36.44 13.33 -7.46
C LEU A 11 35.19 13.58 -8.31
N ALA A 12 35.18 14.63 -9.15
CA ALA A 12 34.08 14.90 -10.07
C ALA A 12 33.98 13.82 -11.16
N LEU A 13 35.12 13.37 -11.71
CA LEU A 13 35.17 12.26 -12.65
C LEU A 13 34.78 10.94 -11.99
N LEU A 14 35.22 10.67 -10.77
CA LEU A 14 34.80 9.49 -10.01
C LEU A 14 33.30 9.52 -9.75
N ALA A 15 32.73 10.68 -9.38
CA ALA A 15 31.29 10.85 -9.20
C ALA A 15 30.51 10.69 -10.51
N LEU A 16 31.02 11.20 -11.63
CA LEU A 16 30.44 11.01 -12.97
C LEU A 16 30.49 9.54 -13.41
N VAL A 17 31.61 8.84 -13.19
CA VAL A 17 31.75 7.41 -13.46
C VAL A 17 30.88 6.58 -12.52
N SER A 18 30.73 7.00 -11.26
CA SER A 18 29.81 6.39 -10.28
C SER A 18 28.36 6.55 -10.71
N LEU A 19 27.97 7.74 -11.18
CA LEU A 19 26.63 8.02 -11.71
C LEU A 19 26.38 7.35 -13.07
N ALA A 20 27.44 7.02 -13.82
CA ALA A 20 27.35 6.21 -15.03
C ALA A 20 27.28 4.70 -14.73
N HIS A 21 27.70 4.26 -13.54
CA HIS A 21 27.52 2.88 -13.08
C HIS A 21 26.06 2.64 -12.65
N PRO A 22 25.32 1.74 -13.32
CA PRO A 22 23.91 1.50 -13.04
C PRO A 22 23.55 1.23 -11.56
N PRO A 23 24.32 0.47 -10.76
CA PRO A 23 23.96 0.25 -9.36
C PRO A 23 24.15 1.51 -8.49
N LEU A 24 25.24 2.25 -8.68
CA LEU A 24 25.53 3.45 -7.90
C LEU A 24 24.56 4.61 -8.24
N SER A 25 24.14 4.70 -9.50
CA SER A 25 23.13 5.67 -9.92
C SER A 25 21.74 5.39 -9.35
N ARG A 26 21.35 4.11 -9.21
CA ARG A 26 20.11 3.71 -8.54
C ARG A 26 20.10 4.05 -7.05
N TRP A 27 21.20 3.77 -6.35
CA TRP A 27 21.35 4.14 -4.94
C TRP A 27 21.26 5.65 -4.72
N TRP A 28 21.90 6.44 -5.59
CA TRP A 28 21.78 7.90 -5.52
C TRP A 28 20.35 8.39 -5.82
N ARG A 29 19.68 7.84 -6.85
CA ARG A 29 18.28 8.15 -7.15
C ARG A 29 17.36 7.80 -5.97
N ALA A 30 17.58 6.66 -5.32
CA ALA A 30 16.84 6.21 -4.14
C ALA A 30 17.05 7.14 -2.93
N GLY A 31 18.31 7.52 -2.65
CA GLY A 31 18.62 8.48 -1.59
C GLY A 31 17.96 9.84 -1.83
N ARG A 32 17.97 10.33 -3.09
CA ARG A 32 17.28 11.57 -3.46
C ARG A 32 15.77 11.48 -3.37
N LEU A 33 15.19 10.36 -3.77
CA LEU A 33 13.75 10.08 -3.62
C LEU A 33 13.35 10.20 -2.15
N LEU A 34 14.02 9.47 -1.26
CA LEU A 34 13.71 9.50 0.18
C LEU A 34 13.92 10.90 0.78
N ALA A 35 14.97 11.61 0.39
CA ALA A 35 15.20 12.98 0.84
C ALA A 35 14.11 13.95 0.35
N ALA A 36 13.65 13.83 -0.90
CA ALA A 36 12.60 14.66 -1.45
C ALA A 36 11.23 14.39 -0.83
N LEU A 37 10.95 13.13 -0.44
CA LEU A 37 9.76 12.78 0.31
C LEU A 37 9.75 13.38 1.72
N ALA A 38 10.93 13.48 2.36
CA ALA A 38 11.06 14.12 3.67
C ALA A 38 11.06 15.66 3.58
N SER A 39 11.58 16.22 2.50
CA SER A 39 11.67 17.67 2.28
C SER A 39 11.70 17.96 0.78
N PRO A 40 10.56 18.39 0.19
CA PRO A 40 10.47 18.65 -1.24
C PRO A 40 11.45 19.74 -1.69
N ALA A 41 12.22 19.46 -2.75
CA ALA A 41 13.18 20.41 -3.30
C ALA A 41 12.49 21.58 -4.03
N ALA A 42 13.06 22.78 -3.93
CA ALA A 42 12.56 23.98 -4.60
C ALA A 42 12.69 23.93 -6.14
N GLU A 43 13.72 23.25 -6.66
CA GLU A 43 13.94 23.03 -8.09
C GLU A 43 13.79 21.55 -8.41
N ALA A 44 12.60 21.16 -8.88
CA ALA A 44 12.28 19.79 -9.25
C ALA A 44 12.13 19.64 -10.77
N ALA A 45 12.49 18.48 -11.32
CA ALA A 45 12.30 18.21 -12.74
C ALA A 45 10.81 18.35 -13.13
N PRO A 46 10.51 18.98 -14.27
CA PRO A 46 9.13 19.18 -14.72
C PRO A 46 8.47 17.84 -15.02
N LEU A 47 7.22 17.70 -14.57
CA LEU A 47 6.39 16.51 -14.78
C LEU A 47 5.22 16.83 -15.71
N VAL A 48 4.78 15.83 -16.44
CA VAL A 48 3.48 15.80 -17.11
C VAL A 48 2.59 14.85 -16.33
N GLU A 49 1.48 15.38 -15.84
CA GLU A 49 0.44 14.64 -15.15
C GLU A 49 -0.78 14.54 -16.06
N THR A 50 -1.31 13.34 -16.25
CA THR A 50 -2.47 13.11 -17.12
C THR A 50 -3.48 12.26 -16.38
N GLU A 51 -4.69 12.77 -16.21
CA GLU A 51 -5.82 11.95 -15.77
C GLU A 51 -6.31 11.12 -16.96
N LEU A 52 -6.56 9.84 -16.69
CA LEU A 52 -6.91 8.84 -17.70
C LEU A 52 -8.07 7.99 -17.18
N THR A 53 -8.81 7.42 -18.12
CA THR A 53 -9.76 6.34 -17.84
C THR A 53 -9.28 5.10 -18.57
N LEU A 54 -8.87 4.07 -17.84
CA LEU A 54 -8.43 2.80 -18.39
C LEU A 54 -9.65 1.88 -18.61
N PRO A 55 -9.66 1.05 -19.65
CA PRO A 55 -10.61 -0.06 -19.72
C PRO A 55 -10.27 -1.07 -18.63
N GLY A 56 -11.26 -1.50 -17.86
CA GLY A 56 -11.16 -2.60 -16.90
C GLY A 56 -12.29 -3.61 -17.13
N ARG A 57 -12.05 -4.86 -16.77
CA ARG A 57 -13.03 -5.95 -16.95
C ARG A 57 -14.31 -5.75 -16.13
N ASP A 58 -14.19 -5.03 -15.01
CA ASP A 58 -15.30 -4.67 -14.14
C ASP A 58 -15.82 -3.24 -14.45
N GLY A 59 -15.45 -2.63 -15.57
CA GLY A 59 -15.81 -1.26 -15.95
C GLY A 59 -14.61 -0.30 -15.96
N PRO A 60 -14.84 0.98 -16.27
CA PRO A 60 -13.78 1.98 -16.40
C PRO A 60 -13.02 2.18 -15.09
N ILE A 61 -11.70 2.36 -15.19
CA ILE A 61 -10.78 2.61 -14.07
C ILE A 61 -10.26 4.04 -14.19
N ARG A 62 -10.61 4.91 -13.24
CA ARG A 62 -9.98 6.23 -13.12
C ARG A 62 -8.51 6.03 -12.74
N ALA A 63 -7.60 6.72 -13.40
CA ALA A 63 -6.18 6.64 -13.11
C ALA A 63 -5.47 7.98 -13.35
N ARG A 64 -4.29 8.14 -12.75
CA ARG A 64 -3.38 9.24 -13.07
C ARG A 64 -2.02 8.71 -13.52
N LEU A 65 -1.50 9.25 -14.61
CA LEU A 65 -0.19 8.97 -15.16
C LEU A 65 0.77 10.13 -14.86
N TYR A 66 1.93 9.81 -14.32
CA TYR A 66 3.00 10.75 -14.02
C TYR A 66 4.25 10.36 -14.81
N ARG A 67 4.81 11.33 -15.53
CA ARG A 67 6.04 11.15 -16.33
C ARG A 67 6.85 12.43 -16.32
N ARG A 68 8.15 12.33 -16.55
CA ARG A 68 8.98 13.52 -16.75
C ARG A 68 8.64 14.17 -18.09
N ALA A 69 8.66 15.50 -18.15
CA ALA A 69 8.42 16.24 -19.39
C ALA A 69 9.54 16.07 -20.42
N ASP A 70 10.76 15.75 -19.96
CA ASP A 70 11.96 15.58 -20.79
C ASP A 70 12.23 14.13 -21.20
N ALA A 71 11.38 13.18 -20.81
CA ALA A 71 11.50 11.76 -21.16
C ALA A 71 10.19 11.22 -21.73
N THR A 72 10.23 10.72 -22.96
CA THR A 72 9.06 10.14 -23.62
C THR A 72 8.74 8.73 -23.11
N ARG A 73 9.77 7.97 -22.72
CA ARG A 73 9.66 6.59 -22.21
C ARG A 73 10.58 6.39 -21.00
N ALA A 74 10.11 5.63 -20.02
CA ALA A 74 10.88 5.19 -18.85
C ALA A 74 10.34 3.84 -18.36
N PRO A 75 11.02 3.10 -17.47
CA PRO A 75 10.46 1.85 -16.96
C PRO A 75 9.16 2.13 -16.20
N GLY A 76 8.14 1.32 -16.47
CA GLY A 76 6.79 1.50 -15.93
C GLY A 76 6.67 1.04 -14.49
N LEU A 77 5.81 1.71 -13.72
CA LEU A 77 5.46 1.33 -12.35
C LEU A 77 3.99 1.61 -12.09
N VAL A 78 3.24 0.59 -11.68
CA VAL A 78 1.88 0.73 -11.16
C VAL A 78 1.96 0.90 -9.64
N VAL A 79 1.31 1.94 -9.10
CA VAL A 79 1.26 2.22 -7.66
C VAL A 79 -0.18 2.19 -7.19
N ALA A 80 -0.53 1.16 -6.41
CA ALA A 80 -1.85 0.92 -5.86
C ALA A 80 -1.99 1.46 -4.43
N HIS A 81 -3.06 2.21 -4.18
CA HIS A 81 -3.31 2.87 -2.90
C HIS A 81 -4.03 1.97 -1.89
N GLY A 82 -3.83 2.22 -0.60
CA GLY A 82 -4.57 1.53 0.47
C GLY A 82 -6.02 1.99 0.61
N VAL A 83 -6.70 1.48 1.65
CA VAL A 83 -8.08 1.86 1.98
C VAL A 83 -8.15 3.31 2.44
N HIS A 84 -8.71 4.18 1.61
CA HIS A 84 -8.92 5.60 1.93
C HIS A 84 -9.84 6.26 0.89
N TYR A 85 -10.81 7.07 1.33
CA TYR A 85 -11.82 7.68 0.44
C TYR A 85 -11.27 8.58 -0.67
N ARG A 86 -10.09 9.17 -0.45
CA ARG A 86 -9.41 10.00 -1.47
C ARG A 86 -8.69 9.20 -2.54
N GLY A 87 -8.51 7.89 -2.38
CA GLY A 87 -7.88 7.02 -3.38
C GLY A 87 -6.59 7.59 -3.97
N ILE A 88 -6.59 7.82 -5.29
CA ILE A 88 -5.44 8.37 -6.03
C ILE A 88 -5.14 9.85 -5.73
N ASP A 89 -6.04 10.54 -5.05
CA ASP A 89 -5.92 11.93 -4.59
C ASP A 89 -5.49 12.04 -3.12
N GLU A 90 -5.10 10.92 -2.51
CA GLU A 90 -4.57 10.92 -1.14
C GLU A 90 -3.28 11.78 -1.05
N ARG A 91 -3.19 12.60 0.01
CA ARG A 91 -2.22 13.70 0.11
C ARG A 91 -0.75 13.25 0.13
N ARG A 92 -0.48 12.02 0.56
CA ARG A 92 0.86 11.41 0.62
C ARG A 92 1.16 10.65 -0.68
N LEU A 93 0.17 10.03 -1.29
CA LEU A 93 0.34 9.27 -2.53
C LEU A 93 0.74 10.13 -3.73
N VAL A 94 0.10 11.30 -3.91
CA VAL A 94 0.39 12.16 -5.08
C VAL A 94 1.85 12.65 -5.07
N PRO A 95 2.40 13.22 -3.98
CA PRO A 95 3.82 13.54 -3.89
C PRO A 95 4.71 12.31 -4.11
N PHE A 96 4.34 11.15 -3.57
CA PHE A 96 5.10 9.92 -3.76
C PHE A 96 5.20 9.50 -5.23
N ALA A 97 4.08 9.49 -5.95
CA ALA A 97 4.05 9.18 -7.37
C ALA A 97 4.84 10.19 -8.22
N ARG A 98 4.79 11.48 -7.86
CA ARG A 98 5.60 12.54 -8.49
C ARG A 98 7.09 12.30 -8.30
N GLU A 99 7.53 11.97 -7.08
CA GLU A 99 8.95 11.73 -6.82
C GLU A 99 9.46 10.45 -7.48
N LEU A 100 8.65 9.39 -7.56
CA LEU A 100 8.98 8.22 -8.37
C LEU A 100 9.12 8.57 -9.87
N ALA A 101 8.24 9.42 -10.38
CA ALA A 101 8.34 9.89 -11.76
C ALA A 101 9.60 10.72 -12.00
N ARG A 102 9.92 11.66 -11.10
CA ARG A 102 11.18 12.44 -11.12
C ARG A 102 12.41 11.55 -11.01
N ALA A 103 12.31 10.50 -10.21
CA ALA A 103 13.31 9.48 -10.10
C ALA A 103 13.45 8.64 -11.38
N GLY A 104 12.67 8.86 -12.44
CA GLY A 104 12.85 8.22 -13.75
C GLY A 104 11.97 7.00 -13.98
N ARG A 105 10.76 6.98 -13.42
CA ARG A 105 9.72 5.99 -13.73
C ARG A 105 8.57 6.61 -14.50
N THR A 106 7.88 5.82 -15.30
CA THR A 106 6.53 6.15 -15.79
C THR A 106 5.54 5.58 -14.79
N VAL A 107 4.91 6.42 -13.98
CA VAL A 107 4.10 5.98 -12.83
C VAL A 107 2.62 6.05 -13.16
N LEU A 108 1.89 4.97 -12.96
CA LEU A 108 0.44 4.88 -13.09
C LEU A 108 -0.18 4.62 -11.71
N THR A 109 -1.07 5.48 -11.25
CA THR A 109 -1.88 5.25 -10.04
C THR A 109 -3.33 4.98 -10.44
N PRO A 110 -3.79 3.72 -10.45
CA PRO A 110 -5.19 3.39 -10.67
C PRO A 110 -6.00 3.55 -9.39
N GLU A 111 -7.24 4.04 -9.52
CA GLU A 111 -8.19 4.15 -8.41
C GLU A 111 -8.85 2.79 -8.15
N LEU A 112 -8.55 2.23 -6.98
CA LEU A 112 -9.19 1.03 -6.47
C LEU A 112 -10.52 1.43 -5.83
N ARG A 113 -11.56 1.47 -6.65
CA ARG A 113 -12.87 2.06 -6.29
C ARG A 113 -13.55 1.40 -5.09
N ASP A 114 -13.31 0.12 -4.86
CA ASP A 114 -13.79 -0.58 -3.67
C ASP A 114 -13.07 -0.06 -2.41
N LEU A 115 -11.76 0.15 -2.49
CA LEU A 115 -10.98 0.71 -1.39
C LEU A 115 -11.26 2.21 -1.13
N THR A 116 -11.67 2.97 -2.14
CA THR A 116 -12.19 4.35 -1.94
C THR A 116 -13.56 4.39 -1.26
N ASP A 117 -14.29 3.29 -1.30
CA ASP A 117 -15.55 3.13 -0.59
C ASP A 117 -15.40 2.16 0.59
N TYR A 118 -14.19 2.01 1.16
CA TYR A 118 -13.93 1.17 2.34
C TYR A 118 -14.46 -0.27 2.24
N ARG A 119 -14.62 -0.78 1.01
CA ARG A 119 -15.11 -2.13 0.74
C ARG A 119 -13.93 -3.04 0.44
N ILE A 120 -13.87 -4.13 1.19
CA ILE A 120 -12.89 -5.19 1.01
C ILE A 120 -13.49 -6.22 0.05
N THR A 121 -13.04 -6.22 -1.21
CA THR A 121 -13.52 -7.14 -2.25
C THR A 121 -12.37 -7.55 -3.17
N SER A 122 -12.62 -8.49 -4.10
CA SER A 122 -11.66 -8.90 -5.12
C SER A 122 -11.55 -7.92 -6.30
N GLN A 123 -12.31 -6.83 -6.30
CA GLN A 123 -12.30 -5.83 -7.37
C GLN A 123 -10.99 -5.05 -7.42
N GLY A 124 -10.44 -4.65 -6.27
CA GLY A 124 -9.14 -3.98 -6.21
C GLY A 124 -8.02 -4.80 -6.86
N GLU A 125 -7.99 -6.12 -6.64
CA GLU A 125 -7.05 -7.04 -7.29
C GLU A 125 -7.22 -7.02 -8.82
N ARG A 126 -8.45 -7.15 -9.34
CA ARG A 126 -8.71 -7.11 -10.78
C ARG A 126 -8.30 -5.76 -11.41
N ILE A 127 -8.53 -4.65 -10.71
CA ILE A 127 -8.12 -3.32 -11.15
C ILE A 127 -6.59 -3.22 -11.22
N ILE A 128 -5.86 -3.77 -10.23
CA ILE A 128 -4.40 -3.85 -10.25
C ILE A 128 -3.94 -4.64 -11.49
N SER A 129 -4.49 -5.83 -11.70
CA SER A 129 -4.15 -6.72 -12.81
C SER A 129 -4.41 -6.10 -14.19
N ASP A 130 -5.55 -5.42 -14.36
CA ASP A 130 -5.90 -4.71 -15.58
C ASP A 130 -4.96 -3.50 -15.80
N SER A 131 -4.57 -2.80 -14.74
CA SER A 131 -3.67 -1.64 -14.82
C SER A 131 -2.24 -2.02 -15.19
N VAL A 132 -1.73 -3.14 -14.64
CA VAL A 132 -0.43 -3.72 -15.02
C VAL A 132 -0.43 -4.12 -16.49
N SER A 133 -1.48 -4.83 -16.92
CA SER A 133 -1.63 -5.26 -18.31
C SER A 133 -1.76 -4.09 -19.28
N TRP A 134 -2.48 -3.04 -18.88
CA TRP A 134 -2.59 -1.81 -19.66
C TRP A 134 -1.23 -1.13 -19.80
N LEU A 135 -0.49 -0.92 -18.69
CA LEU A 135 0.77 -0.17 -18.72
C LEU A 135 1.87 -0.91 -19.48
N SER A 136 2.01 -2.22 -19.30
CA SER A 136 3.04 -3.02 -19.98
C SER A 136 2.88 -3.06 -21.50
N ALA A 137 1.65 -2.87 -21.99
CA ALA A 137 1.33 -2.79 -23.41
C ALA A 137 1.62 -1.41 -24.05
N ARG A 138 1.89 -0.35 -23.27
CA ARG A 138 2.07 1.02 -23.76
C ARG A 138 3.52 1.29 -24.14
N LYS A 139 3.98 0.72 -25.26
CA LYS A 139 5.37 0.86 -25.73
C LYS A 139 5.78 2.31 -26.02
N GLU A 140 4.82 3.20 -26.22
CA GLU A 140 5.01 4.65 -26.32
C GLU A 140 5.26 5.34 -24.97
N LEU A 141 4.93 4.69 -23.84
CA LEU A 141 5.11 5.22 -22.47
C LEU A 141 6.20 4.48 -21.67
N VAL A 142 6.39 3.18 -21.91
CA VAL A 142 7.32 2.34 -21.16
C VAL A 142 8.53 1.90 -21.98
N SER A 143 9.73 1.93 -21.37
CA SER A 143 10.98 1.52 -22.02
C SER A 143 11.23 0.01 -22.01
N GLU A 144 10.57 -0.72 -21.11
CA GLU A 144 10.74 -2.15 -20.87
C GLU A 144 9.40 -2.89 -21.06
N GLU A 145 9.44 -4.20 -21.32
CA GLU A 145 8.21 -4.99 -21.47
C GLU A 145 7.54 -5.30 -20.14
N ARG A 146 8.35 -5.47 -19.09
CA ARG A 146 7.89 -5.72 -17.73
C ARG A 146 7.80 -4.41 -16.95
N VAL A 147 6.82 -4.31 -16.08
CA VAL A 147 6.60 -3.12 -15.24
C VAL A 147 6.71 -3.50 -13.77
N GLY A 148 7.10 -2.54 -12.93
CA GLY A 148 7.01 -2.73 -11.49
C GLY A 148 5.56 -2.64 -11.00
N LEU A 149 5.26 -3.34 -9.92
CA LEU A 149 4.02 -3.18 -9.16
C LEU A 149 4.35 -2.82 -7.72
N LEU A 150 3.72 -1.79 -7.17
CA LEU A 150 3.81 -1.41 -5.78
C LEU A 150 2.41 -1.24 -5.19
N GLY A 151 2.16 -1.86 -4.05
CA GLY A 151 0.93 -1.67 -3.29
C GLY A 151 1.21 -1.18 -1.87
N PHE A 152 0.38 -0.25 -1.40
CA PHE A 152 0.39 0.24 -0.02
C PHE A 152 -0.72 -0.38 0.82
N SER A 153 -0.43 -0.68 2.09
CA SER A 153 -1.42 -1.13 3.07
C SER A 153 -2.21 -2.33 2.51
N PHE A 154 -3.54 -2.29 2.54
CA PHE A 154 -4.40 -3.32 1.97
C PHE A 154 -4.07 -3.68 0.51
N ALA A 155 -3.70 -2.69 -0.32
CA ALA A 155 -3.30 -2.94 -1.70
C ALA A 155 -1.91 -3.59 -1.83
N GLY A 156 -1.08 -3.56 -0.78
CA GLY A 156 0.17 -4.34 -0.72
C GLY A 156 -0.11 -5.84 -0.73
N GLY A 157 -1.10 -6.29 0.05
CA GLY A 157 -1.56 -7.68 -0.01
C GLY A 157 -2.23 -8.00 -1.35
N LEU A 158 -3.12 -7.13 -1.85
CA LEU A 158 -3.74 -7.34 -3.16
C LEU A 158 -2.75 -7.35 -4.33
N ALA A 159 -1.66 -6.59 -4.25
CA ALA A 159 -0.59 -6.60 -5.25
C ALA A 159 0.12 -7.95 -5.29
N LEU A 160 0.35 -8.57 -4.13
CA LEU A 160 0.90 -9.93 -4.04
C LEU A 160 -0.11 -10.97 -4.57
N VAL A 161 -1.40 -10.82 -4.28
CA VAL A 161 -2.45 -11.69 -4.86
C VAL A 161 -2.45 -11.56 -6.38
N ALA A 162 -2.52 -10.33 -6.92
CA ALA A 162 -2.51 -10.07 -8.36
C ALA A 162 -1.27 -10.69 -9.04
N ALA A 163 -0.10 -10.52 -8.43
CA ALA A 163 1.15 -11.07 -8.94
C ALA A 163 1.24 -12.60 -8.93
N SER A 164 0.44 -13.28 -8.09
CA SER A 164 0.36 -14.75 -8.08
C SER A 164 -0.62 -15.30 -9.14
N ARG A 165 -1.31 -14.43 -9.88
CA ARG A 165 -2.29 -14.84 -10.90
C ARG A 165 -1.62 -15.05 -12.26
N PRO A 166 -1.99 -16.12 -13.00
CA PRO A 166 -1.44 -16.39 -14.33
C PRO A 166 -1.61 -15.25 -15.34
N GLU A 167 -2.59 -14.35 -15.16
CA GLU A 167 -2.78 -13.23 -16.08
C GLU A 167 -1.62 -12.23 -16.05
N LEU A 168 -0.80 -12.22 -15.00
CA LEU A 168 0.36 -11.33 -14.86
C LEU A 168 1.72 -12.00 -15.15
N ASP A 169 1.73 -13.29 -15.49
CA ASP A 169 2.94 -14.02 -15.87
C ASP A 169 3.73 -13.28 -16.95
N GLY A 170 5.03 -13.08 -16.71
CA GLY A 170 5.95 -12.41 -17.61
C GLY A 170 5.74 -10.91 -17.78
N LYS A 171 4.81 -10.27 -17.05
CA LYS A 171 4.54 -8.82 -17.12
C LYS A 171 5.18 -8.01 -15.99
N LEU A 172 5.61 -8.66 -14.91
CA LEU A 172 6.12 -7.99 -13.72
C LEU A 172 7.66 -8.02 -13.67
N ALA A 173 8.25 -6.84 -13.48
CA ALA A 173 9.69 -6.71 -13.25
C ALA A 173 10.04 -6.97 -11.79
N TYR A 174 9.12 -6.61 -10.89
CA TYR A 174 9.14 -6.86 -9.45
C TYR A 174 7.77 -6.51 -8.86
N VAL A 175 7.53 -6.97 -7.63
CA VAL A 175 6.33 -6.64 -6.83
C VAL A 175 6.78 -6.12 -5.49
N THR A 176 6.25 -4.99 -5.06
CA THR A 176 6.54 -4.38 -3.76
C THR A 176 5.28 -4.28 -2.93
N SER A 177 5.31 -4.83 -1.72
CA SER A 177 4.27 -4.66 -0.71
C SER A 177 4.82 -3.77 0.41
N ILE A 178 4.18 -2.63 0.65
CA ILE A 178 4.53 -1.71 1.74
C ILE A 178 3.39 -1.71 2.77
N GLY A 179 3.65 -2.23 3.97
CA GLY A 179 2.67 -2.32 5.05
C GLY A 179 1.49 -3.26 4.73
N GLY A 180 1.67 -4.22 3.81
CA GLY A 180 0.59 -5.09 3.32
C GLY A 180 0.42 -6.39 4.08
N HIS A 181 -0.72 -7.04 3.87
CA HIS A 181 -1.07 -8.31 4.52
C HIS A 181 -0.63 -9.53 3.73
N HIS A 182 -0.32 -10.61 4.44
CA HIS A 182 -0.10 -11.96 3.91
C HIS A 182 -1.34 -12.83 4.08
N ASP A 183 -2.01 -12.73 5.22
CA ASP A 183 -3.26 -13.40 5.56
C ASP A 183 -4.22 -12.39 6.18
N LEU A 184 -5.25 -12.04 5.43
CA LEU A 184 -6.24 -11.06 5.87
C LEU A 184 -7.04 -11.54 7.08
N THR A 185 -7.28 -12.85 7.22
CA THR A 185 -7.98 -13.40 8.39
C THR A 185 -7.14 -13.19 9.66
N ARG A 186 -5.81 -13.35 9.55
CA ARG A 186 -4.88 -13.09 10.65
C ARG A 186 -4.88 -11.61 11.05
N VAL A 187 -4.84 -10.70 10.08
CA VAL A 187 -4.95 -9.25 10.33
C VAL A 187 -6.25 -8.91 11.05
N LEU A 188 -7.39 -9.41 10.56
CA LEU A 188 -8.68 -9.11 11.18
C LEU A 188 -8.80 -9.70 12.60
N ARG A 189 -8.21 -10.87 12.87
CA ARG A 189 -8.12 -11.44 14.22
C ARG A 189 -7.22 -10.62 15.14
N PHE A 190 -6.11 -10.08 14.62
CA PHE A 190 -5.27 -9.15 15.38
C PHE A 190 -6.06 -7.92 15.80
N LEU A 191 -6.81 -7.30 14.88
CA LEU A 191 -7.65 -6.13 15.18
C LEU A 191 -8.70 -6.40 16.28
N VAL A 192 -9.22 -7.62 16.35
CA VAL A 192 -10.20 -8.04 17.35
C VAL A 192 -9.54 -8.33 18.71
N SER A 193 -8.35 -8.93 18.71
CA SER A 193 -7.77 -9.56 19.90
C SER A 193 -6.62 -8.81 20.55
N ASP A 194 -6.05 -7.78 19.90
CA ASP A 194 -4.81 -7.11 20.33
C ASP A 194 -3.63 -8.10 20.49
N ARG A 195 -3.59 -9.13 19.63
CA ARG A 195 -2.55 -10.16 19.63
C ARG A 195 -2.06 -10.42 18.22
N ILE A 196 -0.74 -10.39 18.05
CA ILE A 196 -0.09 -10.72 16.79
C ILE A 196 0.32 -12.19 16.80
N GLU A 197 0.05 -12.86 15.69
CA GLU A 197 0.49 -14.22 15.43
C GLU A 197 1.73 -14.19 14.57
N THR A 198 2.87 -14.38 15.20
CA THR A 198 4.16 -14.44 14.52
C THR A 198 4.49 -15.89 14.12
N PRO A 199 5.38 -16.04 13.14
CA PRO A 199 6.12 -17.28 12.86
C PRO A 199 6.72 -18.01 14.08
N ALA A 200 6.95 -17.33 15.20
CA ALA A 200 7.57 -17.86 16.42
C ALA A 200 6.58 -18.05 17.59
N GLY A 201 5.33 -17.61 17.46
CA GLY A 201 4.32 -17.66 18.52
C GLY A 201 3.45 -16.41 18.59
N VAL A 202 2.59 -16.36 19.61
CA VAL A 202 1.65 -15.25 19.80
C VAL A 202 2.20 -14.25 20.81
N SER A 203 2.18 -12.96 20.48
CA SER A 203 2.57 -11.87 21.39
C SER A 203 1.50 -10.77 21.43
N PRO A 204 1.39 -10.00 22.54
CA PRO A 204 0.43 -8.91 22.64
C PRO A 204 0.90 -7.68 21.86
N MET A 205 -0.03 -7.00 21.19
CA MET A 205 0.19 -5.69 20.56
C MET A 205 -1.16 -5.01 20.40
N LYS A 206 -1.28 -3.75 20.85
CA LYS A 206 -2.53 -3.00 20.72
C LYS A 206 -2.80 -2.67 19.25
N ALA A 207 -3.95 -3.10 18.75
CA ALA A 207 -4.42 -2.74 17.43
C ALA A 207 -5.05 -1.34 17.43
N HIS A 208 -4.94 -0.65 16.30
CA HIS A 208 -5.66 0.58 16.05
C HIS A 208 -7.09 0.26 15.62
N ASP A 209 -8.08 0.93 16.23
CA ASP A 209 -9.50 0.66 15.99
C ASP A 209 -10.00 0.97 14.57
N TYR A 210 -9.20 1.66 13.75
CA TYR A 210 -9.60 2.11 12.41
C TYR A 210 -10.03 0.95 11.53
N GLY A 211 -9.28 -0.16 11.54
CA GLY A 211 -9.62 -1.33 10.75
C GLY A 211 -10.95 -1.96 11.16
N LEU A 212 -11.31 -1.93 12.45
CA LEU A 212 -12.61 -2.43 12.91
C LEU A 212 -13.76 -1.53 12.47
N VAL A 213 -13.55 -0.21 12.36
CA VAL A 213 -14.58 0.69 11.81
C VAL A 213 -14.84 0.40 10.34
N VAL A 214 -13.79 0.13 9.56
CA VAL A 214 -13.92 -0.31 8.15
C VAL A 214 -14.72 -1.61 8.05
N VAL A 215 -14.42 -2.59 8.91
CA VAL A 215 -15.18 -3.85 8.98
C VAL A 215 -16.64 -3.60 9.35
N ALA A 216 -16.90 -2.76 10.36
CA ALA A 216 -18.26 -2.42 10.77
C ALA A 216 -19.04 -1.73 9.64
N TYR A 217 -18.44 -0.75 8.96
CA TYR A 217 -19.05 -0.03 7.83
C TYR A 217 -19.45 -0.96 6.68
N GLY A 218 -18.57 -1.89 6.31
CA GLY A 218 -18.82 -2.84 5.23
C GLY A 218 -19.80 -3.97 5.57
N ASN A 219 -20.21 -4.10 6.83
CA ASN A 219 -20.99 -5.26 7.33
C ASN A 219 -22.03 -4.84 8.40
N VAL A 220 -22.58 -3.63 8.32
CA VAL A 220 -23.47 -3.04 9.35
C VAL A 220 -24.62 -3.98 9.71
N GLU A 221 -25.16 -4.69 8.72
CA GLU A 221 -26.25 -5.66 8.86
C GLU A 221 -25.96 -6.83 9.81
N HIS A 222 -24.69 -7.10 10.12
CA HIS A 222 -24.29 -8.12 11.08
C HIS A 222 -24.28 -7.63 12.54
N PHE A 223 -24.36 -6.31 12.75
CA PHE A 223 -24.23 -5.69 14.07
C PHE A 223 -25.52 -5.03 14.55
N VAL A 224 -26.41 -4.63 13.63
CA VAL A 224 -27.60 -3.84 13.96
C VAL A 224 -28.84 -4.31 13.22
N GLU A 225 -30.00 -4.03 13.82
CA GLU A 225 -31.31 -4.32 13.25
C GLU A 225 -31.56 -3.51 11.96
N PRO A 226 -32.40 -4.03 11.03
CA PRO A 226 -32.68 -3.40 9.74
C PRO A 226 -33.07 -1.91 9.80
N ALA A 227 -33.76 -1.51 10.88
CA ALA A 227 -34.21 -0.13 11.09
C ALA A 227 -33.05 0.89 11.12
N ASP A 228 -31.87 0.49 11.62
CA ASP A 228 -30.72 1.41 11.79
C ASP A 228 -29.61 1.20 10.76
N GLN A 229 -29.71 0.20 9.88
CA GLN A 229 -28.60 -0.16 8.97
C GLN A 229 -28.19 0.98 8.04
N ALA A 230 -29.16 1.65 7.40
CA ALA A 230 -28.86 2.78 6.50
C ALA A 230 -28.27 3.95 7.29
N THR A 231 -28.87 4.28 8.43
CA THR A 231 -28.44 5.36 9.32
C THR A 231 -27.00 5.16 9.79
N LEU A 232 -26.66 3.97 10.25
CA LEU A 232 -25.32 3.71 10.76
C LEU A 232 -24.31 3.52 9.64
N ARG A 233 -24.69 2.98 8.48
CA ARG A 233 -23.78 2.96 7.33
C ARG A 233 -23.37 4.38 6.92
N ASP A 234 -24.31 5.31 6.86
CA ASP A 234 -24.02 6.72 6.56
C ASP A 234 -23.17 7.38 7.65
N ALA A 235 -23.50 7.15 8.92
CA ALA A 235 -22.74 7.71 10.04
C ALA A 235 -21.29 7.20 10.06
N LEU A 236 -21.07 5.90 9.86
CA LEU A 236 -19.74 5.32 9.79
C LEU A 236 -18.96 5.80 8.56
N ARG A 237 -19.62 6.03 7.41
CA ARG A 237 -18.99 6.65 6.25
C ARG A 237 -18.47 8.05 6.56
N LEU A 238 -19.29 8.89 7.17
CA LEU A 238 -18.90 10.23 7.61
C LEU A 238 -17.76 10.18 8.63
N TRP A 239 -17.82 9.22 9.55
CA TRP A 239 -16.74 8.96 10.51
C TRP A 239 -15.44 8.60 9.80
N LEU A 240 -15.46 7.70 8.82
CA LEU A 240 -14.30 7.32 8.01
C LEU A 240 -13.80 8.46 7.11
N HIS A 241 -14.64 9.43 6.80
CA HIS A 241 -14.28 10.65 6.07
C HIS A 241 -13.75 11.75 6.99
N GLU A 242 -13.56 11.45 8.28
CA GLU A 242 -13.08 12.37 9.32
C GLU A 242 -14.08 13.49 9.68
N ASP A 243 -15.34 13.41 9.21
CA ASP A 243 -16.41 14.35 9.58
C ASP A 243 -17.16 13.83 10.82
N ARG A 244 -16.50 13.96 11.98
CA ARG A 244 -17.02 13.49 13.28
C ARG A 244 -18.36 14.15 13.65
N ALA A 245 -18.51 15.44 13.37
CA ALA A 245 -19.72 16.18 13.71
C ALA A 245 -20.93 15.68 12.89
N ALA A 246 -20.77 15.52 11.57
CA ALA A 246 -21.82 14.98 10.73
C ALA A 246 -22.10 13.50 11.05
N ALA A 247 -21.08 12.71 11.38
CA ALA A 247 -21.25 11.32 11.81
C ALA A 247 -22.13 11.20 13.06
N VAL A 248 -21.86 12.01 14.09
CA VAL A 248 -22.67 12.06 15.33
C VAL A 248 -24.09 12.53 15.05
N ALA A 249 -24.25 13.57 14.23
CA ALA A 249 -25.56 14.08 13.84
C ALA A 249 -26.39 13.00 13.13
N ARG A 250 -25.81 12.34 12.11
CA ARG A 250 -26.49 11.27 11.37
C ARG A 250 -26.81 10.08 12.28
N ALA A 251 -25.88 9.68 13.14
CA ALA A 251 -26.11 8.58 14.05
C ALA A 251 -27.22 8.87 15.06
N SER A 252 -27.54 10.13 15.38
CA SER A 252 -28.60 10.47 16.35
C SER A 252 -30.00 10.03 15.94
N GLU A 253 -30.19 9.71 14.64
CA GLU A 253 -31.44 9.21 14.07
C GLU A 253 -31.62 7.69 14.28
N ARG A 254 -30.64 7.00 14.88
CA ARG A 254 -30.75 5.57 15.23
C ARG A 254 -31.84 5.36 16.28
N SER A 255 -32.49 4.21 16.23
CA SER A 255 -33.72 3.92 16.99
C SER A 255 -33.65 2.65 17.83
N THR A 256 -32.63 1.80 17.59
CA THR A 256 -32.52 0.48 18.19
C THR A 256 -31.39 0.41 19.21
N ALA A 257 -31.50 -0.51 20.17
CA ALA A 257 -30.46 -0.73 21.17
C ALA A 257 -29.16 -1.26 20.54
N SER A 258 -29.26 -2.08 19.49
CA SER A 258 -28.12 -2.58 18.74
C SER A 258 -27.40 -1.43 18.00
N GLY A 259 -28.16 -0.50 17.42
CA GLY A 259 -27.61 0.71 16.81
C GLY A 259 -26.91 1.64 17.80
N GLU A 260 -27.52 1.88 18.96
CA GLU A 260 -26.89 2.65 20.05
C GLU A 260 -25.56 2.00 20.49
N ARG A 261 -25.57 0.69 20.73
CA ARG A 261 -24.38 -0.06 21.14
C ARG A 261 -23.26 0.09 20.11
N LEU A 262 -23.54 -0.13 18.82
CA LEU A 262 -22.51 -0.06 17.78
C LEU A 262 -21.86 1.33 17.74
N PHE A 263 -22.66 2.39 17.66
CA PHE A 263 -22.10 3.74 17.53
C PHE A 263 -21.35 4.20 18.79
N GLN A 264 -21.81 3.84 19.99
CA GLN A 264 -21.06 4.12 21.23
C GLN A 264 -19.70 3.42 21.28
N LEU A 265 -19.60 2.19 20.76
CA LEU A 265 -18.33 1.46 20.72
C LEU A 265 -17.35 2.06 19.71
N VAL A 266 -17.85 2.58 18.58
CA VAL A 266 -17.04 3.33 17.59
C VAL A 266 -16.45 4.59 18.23
N GLU A 267 -17.30 5.43 18.84
CA GLU A 267 -16.87 6.71 19.42
C GLU A 267 -15.89 6.53 20.59
N ARG A 268 -15.97 5.42 21.30
CA ARG A 268 -15.09 5.12 22.44
C ARG A 268 -13.83 4.34 22.07
N GLY A 269 -13.65 3.92 20.82
CA GLY A 269 -12.54 3.06 20.43
C GLY A 269 -12.57 1.69 21.11
N ARG A 270 -13.76 1.07 21.15
CA ARG A 270 -14.00 -0.20 21.86
C ARG A 270 -14.74 -1.22 21.01
N LEU A 271 -14.60 -1.14 19.68
CA LEU A 271 -15.24 -2.08 18.76
C LEU A 271 -14.82 -3.54 19.00
N ALA A 272 -13.65 -3.79 19.58
CA ALA A 272 -13.23 -5.13 20.01
C ALA A 272 -14.20 -5.77 21.03
N GLU A 273 -15.04 -5.00 21.73
CA GLU A 273 -16.12 -5.53 22.59
C GLU A 273 -17.21 -6.27 21.79
N LEU A 274 -17.22 -6.15 20.45
CA LEU A 274 -18.03 -6.96 19.52
C LEU A 274 -17.29 -8.23 19.05
N SER A 275 -16.28 -8.70 19.81
CA SER A 275 -15.46 -9.87 19.46
C SER A 275 -16.28 -11.09 19.00
N PRO A 276 -17.36 -11.53 19.70
CA PRO A 276 -18.16 -12.68 19.25
C PRO A 276 -18.80 -12.47 17.87
N GLU A 277 -19.36 -11.29 17.61
CA GLU A 277 -19.96 -10.92 16.33
C GLU A 277 -18.91 -10.83 15.23
N LEU A 278 -17.76 -10.21 15.52
CA LEU A 278 -16.64 -10.06 14.59
C LEU A 278 -16.04 -11.42 14.22
N LEU A 279 -15.74 -12.29 15.17
CA LEU A 279 -15.16 -13.62 14.89
C LEU A 279 -16.12 -14.51 14.08
N ARG A 280 -17.43 -14.43 14.35
CA ARG A 280 -18.44 -15.13 13.54
C ARG A 280 -18.52 -14.60 12.11
N LEU A 281 -18.38 -13.28 11.92
CA LEU A 281 -18.28 -12.67 10.59
C LEU A 281 -17.06 -13.19 9.84
N LEU A 282 -15.89 -13.30 10.51
CA LEU A 282 -14.67 -13.84 9.89
C LEU A 282 -14.86 -15.28 9.43
N GLU A 283 -15.48 -16.14 10.25
CA GLU A 283 -15.75 -17.53 9.84
C GLU A 283 -16.72 -17.59 8.66
N THR A 284 -17.78 -16.77 8.67
CA THR A 284 -18.77 -16.72 7.58
C THR A 284 -18.13 -16.28 6.25
N ARG A 285 -17.15 -15.39 6.31
CA ARG A 285 -16.45 -14.84 5.12
C ARG A 285 -15.11 -15.51 4.84
N ARG A 286 -14.80 -16.65 5.49
CA ARG A 286 -13.49 -17.30 5.42
C ARG A 286 -12.99 -17.54 3.99
N ALA A 287 -13.87 -18.01 3.10
CA ALA A 287 -13.51 -18.27 1.70
C ALA A 287 -13.13 -16.99 0.94
N GLU A 288 -13.87 -15.91 1.16
CA GLU A 288 -13.59 -14.61 0.55
C GLU A 288 -12.29 -14.01 1.09
N LEU A 289 -12.08 -14.05 2.41
CA LEU A 289 -10.84 -13.58 3.04
C LEU A 289 -9.62 -14.37 2.55
N ALA A 290 -9.77 -15.69 2.36
CA ALA A 290 -8.74 -16.52 1.77
C ALA A 290 -8.43 -16.12 0.32
N GLU A 291 -9.43 -15.77 -0.51
CA GLU A 291 -9.20 -15.25 -1.87
C GLU A 291 -8.45 -13.91 -1.91
N LEU A 292 -8.56 -13.10 -0.86
CA LEU A 292 -7.87 -11.81 -0.73
C LEU A 292 -6.51 -11.90 -0.03
N SER A 293 -6.10 -13.10 0.38
CA SER A 293 -4.86 -13.35 1.12
C SER A 293 -3.76 -13.92 0.21
N PRO A 294 -2.57 -13.33 0.17
CA PRO A 294 -1.43 -13.93 -0.54
C PRO A 294 -1.00 -15.32 -0.02
N ALA A 295 -1.34 -15.65 1.23
CA ALA A 295 -0.97 -16.89 1.89
C ALA A 295 -1.20 -18.15 1.05
N GLY A 296 -0.14 -18.94 0.87
CA GLY A 296 -0.12 -20.16 0.09
C GLY A 296 -0.04 -19.96 -1.43
N ARG A 297 0.08 -18.72 -1.91
CA ARG A 297 0.13 -18.38 -3.35
C ARG A 297 1.43 -17.71 -3.77
N LEU A 298 2.30 -17.30 -2.84
CA LEU A 298 3.51 -16.54 -3.16
C LEU A 298 4.52 -17.34 -3.99
N GLY A 299 4.48 -18.68 -3.91
CA GLY A 299 5.27 -19.56 -4.77
C GLY A 299 4.92 -19.49 -6.27
N HIS A 300 3.80 -18.86 -6.63
CA HIS A 300 3.40 -18.62 -8.02
C HIS A 300 3.88 -17.27 -8.58
N VAL A 301 4.48 -16.41 -7.77
CA VAL A 301 4.99 -15.12 -8.23
C VAL A 301 6.30 -15.32 -9.01
N ASP A 302 6.30 -14.96 -10.30
CA ASP A 302 7.42 -15.18 -11.23
C ASP A 302 8.44 -14.02 -11.28
N ALA A 303 8.28 -13.05 -10.37
CA ALA A 303 9.08 -11.83 -10.29
C ALA A 303 9.67 -11.64 -8.87
N PRO A 304 10.77 -10.88 -8.72
CA PRO A 304 11.30 -10.54 -7.40
C PRO A 304 10.28 -9.82 -6.52
N VAL A 305 10.19 -10.23 -5.24
CA VAL A 305 9.28 -9.65 -4.26
C VAL A 305 10.04 -8.81 -3.23
N TYR A 306 9.59 -7.56 -3.02
CA TYR A 306 10.12 -6.67 -2.00
C TYR A 306 9.05 -6.40 -0.94
N LEU A 307 9.36 -6.73 0.31
CA LEU A 307 8.47 -6.53 1.45
C LEU A 307 9.06 -5.43 2.34
N LEU A 308 8.28 -4.38 2.59
CA LEU A 308 8.67 -3.28 3.48
C LEU A 308 7.55 -3.08 4.50
N HIS A 309 7.86 -3.13 5.80
CA HIS A 309 6.84 -3.03 6.84
C HIS A 309 7.31 -2.18 8.02
N GLY A 310 6.38 -1.50 8.68
CA GLY A 310 6.63 -0.79 9.92
C GLY A 310 6.69 -1.72 11.12
N SER A 311 7.73 -1.61 11.96
CA SER A 311 7.86 -2.47 13.14
C SER A 311 6.83 -2.15 14.23
N ALA A 312 6.20 -0.99 14.17
CA ALA A 312 5.19 -0.52 15.12
C ALA A 312 3.77 -0.48 14.51
N ASP A 313 3.57 -1.11 13.36
CA ASP A 313 2.31 -1.07 12.62
C ASP A 313 1.16 -1.68 13.42
N SER A 314 0.27 -0.82 13.91
CA SER A 314 -0.91 -1.18 14.70
C SER A 314 -2.15 -1.43 13.85
N VAL A 315 -2.08 -1.29 12.52
CA VAL A 315 -3.19 -1.53 11.59
C VAL A 315 -3.03 -2.87 10.89
N ILE A 316 -1.86 -3.12 10.29
CA ILE A 316 -1.49 -4.42 9.70
C ILE A 316 -0.20 -4.86 10.40
N PRO A 317 -0.21 -5.91 11.23
CA PRO A 317 0.92 -6.19 12.09
C PRO A 317 2.16 -6.62 11.29
N PRO A 318 3.38 -6.26 11.75
CA PRO A 318 4.63 -6.60 11.05
C PRO A 318 4.84 -8.11 10.84
N SER A 319 4.17 -8.95 11.63
CA SER A 319 4.17 -10.40 11.44
C SER A 319 3.70 -10.84 10.06
N GLU A 320 2.90 -10.03 9.37
CA GLU A 320 2.46 -10.32 7.99
C GLU A 320 3.65 -10.36 7.00
N ALA A 321 4.60 -9.44 7.15
CA ALA A 321 5.84 -9.47 6.36
C ALA A 321 6.71 -10.67 6.74
N GLU A 322 6.74 -11.07 8.01
CA GLU A 322 7.50 -12.25 8.47
C GLU A 322 6.92 -13.56 7.93
N TRP A 323 5.59 -13.68 7.84
CA TRP A 323 4.94 -14.84 7.22
C TRP A 323 5.18 -14.90 5.71
N ALA A 324 5.10 -13.76 5.02
CA ALA A 324 5.42 -13.68 3.60
C ALA A 324 6.90 -14.02 3.32
N ASP A 325 7.83 -13.50 4.12
CA ASP A 325 9.28 -13.82 4.06
C ASP A 325 9.51 -15.33 4.23
N ARG A 326 8.85 -15.96 5.21
CA ARG A 326 8.92 -17.40 5.41
C ARG A 326 8.38 -18.20 4.22
N GLU A 327 7.27 -17.78 3.61
CA GLU A 327 6.68 -18.47 2.46
C GLU A 327 7.52 -18.31 1.18
N LEU A 328 8.09 -17.13 0.96
CA LEU A 328 8.95 -16.84 -0.18
C LEU A 328 10.34 -17.49 -0.08
N ASN A 329 10.66 -18.15 1.03
CA ASN A 329 11.95 -18.76 1.25
C ASN A 329 12.38 -19.65 0.06
N GLY A 330 13.46 -19.27 -0.62
CA GLY A 330 13.96 -19.91 -1.84
C GLY A 330 13.59 -19.21 -3.16
N ALA A 331 12.63 -18.27 -3.14
CA ALA A 331 12.32 -17.38 -4.26
C ALA A 331 13.12 -16.05 -4.15
N PRO A 332 13.34 -15.31 -5.25
CA PRO A 332 13.99 -14.01 -5.21
C PRO A 332 13.15 -13.00 -4.41
N HIS A 333 13.55 -12.70 -3.17
CA HIS A 333 12.86 -11.70 -2.35
C HIS A 333 13.79 -10.97 -1.39
N GLN A 334 13.29 -9.86 -0.83
CA GLN A 334 13.90 -9.16 0.29
C GLN A 334 12.81 -8.61 1.21
N ALA A 335 12.88 -8.93 2.50
CA ALA A 335 12.04 -8.35 3.52
C ALA A 335 12.80 -7.33 4.41
N LEU A 336 12.11 -6.24 4.73
CA LEU A 336 12.58 -5.21 5.64
C LEU A 336 11.44 -4.77 6.57
N VAL A 337 11.47 -5.24 7.81
CA VAL A 337 10.71 -4.65 8.91
C VAL A 337 11.56 -3.55 9.54
N SER A 338 11.02 -2.33 9.64
CA SER A 338 11.80 -1.14 10.00
C SER A 338 11.06 -0.24 11.00
N PRO A 339 11.75 0.32 12.01
CA PRO A 339 11.18 1.33 12.90
C PRO A 339 11.04 2.70 12.23
N LEU A 340 11.62 2.89 11.04
CA LEU A 340 11.42 4.09 10.24
C LEU A 340 10.01 4.19 9.67
N LEU A 341 9.18 3.17 9.85
CA LEU A 341 7.81 3.13 9.38
C LEU A 341 6.89 2.77 10.54
N GLU A 342 5.78 3.48 10.69
CA GLU A 342 4.70 3.05 11.60
C GLU A 342 3.73 2.14 10.85
N HIS A 343 2.93 2.66 9.91
CA HIS A 343 2.13 1.85 8.95
C HIS A 343 2.64 2.02 7.51
N VAL A 344 2.40 3.21 6.95
CA VAL A 344 2.98 3.69 5.68
C VAL A 344 3.68 5.04 5.85
N GLU A 345 3.76 5.53 7.09
CA GLU A 345 4.33 6.82 7.44
C GLU A 345 5.78 6.65 7.86
N VAL A 346 6.65 7.53 7.34
CA VAL A 346 8.07 7.50 7.71
C VAL A 346 8.26 8.25 9.02
N ASP A 347 8.52 7.55 10.13
CA ASP A 347 8.97 8.18 11.37
C ASP A 347 10.48 8.43 11.27
N GLY A 348 10.89 9.68 11.45
CA GLY A 348 12.28 10.14 11.27
C GLY A 348 13.26 9.61 12.31
N ARG A 349 12.84 8.71 13.20
CA ARG A 349 13.63 8.13 14.28
C ARG A 349 14.01 6.69 13.96
N GLY A 350 15.18 6.49 13.36
CA GLY A 350 15.73 5.14 13.18
C GLY A 350 17.24 5.15 13.03
N ALA A 351 17.88 4.04 13.41
CA ALA A 351 19.32 3.88 13.28
C ALA A 351 19.75 4.00 11.81
N PHE A 352 20.90 4.62 11.56
CA PHE A 352 21.48 4.83 10.21
C PHE A 352 21.49 3.56 9.33
N ALA A 353 21.68 2.39 9.94
CA ALA A 353 21.61 1.10 9.25
C ALA A 353 20.25 0.83 8.57
N HIS A 354 19.13 1.20 9.19
CA HIS A 354 17.80 1.04 8.60
C HIS A 354 17.58 2.00 7.43
N GLN A 355 18.15 3.21 7.49
CA GLN A 355 18.10 4.16 6.38
C GLN A 355 18.85 3.62 5.17
N LEU A 356 20.04 3.03 5.37
CA LEU A 356 20.80 2.38 4.29
C LEU A 356 20.05 1.19 3.68
N ARG A 357 19.42 0.35 4.52
CA ARG A 357 18.61 -0.79 4.03
C ARG A 357 17.37 -0.32 3.24
N LEU A 358 16.76 0.78 3.66
CA LEU A 358 15.65 1.38 2.92
C LEU A 358 16.11 1.95 1.58
N VAL A 359 17.27 2.63 1.53
CA VAL A 359 17.88 3.09 0.28
C VAL A 359 18.19 1.92 -0.65
N ASP A 360 18.76 0.82 -0.15
CA ASP A 360 19.03 -0.40 -0.93
C ASP A 360 17.75 -0.98 -1.55
N LEU A 361 16.68 -1.10 -0.76
CA LEU A 361 15.40 -1.63 -1.23
C LEU A 361 14.77 -0.71 -2.29
N MET A 362 14.76 0.61 -2.05
CA MET A 362 14.29 1.59 -3.03
C MET A 362 15.14 1.60 -4.30
N ALA A 363 16.46 1.38 -4.20
CA ALA A 363 17.36 1.34 -5.35
C ALA A 363 17.06 0.14 -6.27
N LYS A 364 16.56 -0.98 -5.74
CA LYS A 364 16.11 -2.13 -6.52
C LYS A 364 14.84 -1.84 -7.32
N MET A 365 14.05 -0.86 -6.88
CA MET A 365 12.84 -0.40 -7.55
C MET A 365 13.08 0.73 -8.56
N LEU A 366 14.32 1.25 -8.70
CA LEU A 366 14.71 2.36 -9.60
C LEU A 366 15.66 1.92 -10.72
#